data_AF-A0A9E3I2N7-F1
#
_entry.id   AF-A0A9E3I2N7-F1
#
_cell.length_a   1.000
_cell.length_b   1.000
_cell.length_c   1.000
_cell.angle_alpha   90.00
_cell.angle_beta   90.00
_cell.angle_gamma   90.00
#
_symmetry.space_group_name_H-M   'P 1'
#
loop_
_entity.id
_entity.type
_entity.pdbx_description
1 polymer ?
#
loop_
_entity_poly.entity_id
_entity_poly.type
_entity_poly.pdbx_seq_one_letter_code
_entity_poly.pdbx_strand_id
1 'polypeptide(L)'
;MNKKANEKTGGVSRRDFIKTSAVASLAAMGVGTNRIFAAGSDKIRVALIGCGGRGNGALSNCLSAGKHINREMEVVATADWFKSKAVGAGKKHGVPEERCFAGADAYKKLLKTNVDVVCIATSPNFRPVHFEAAVKAGKNVFMEKPVAVDPPGGRRIIEAGELAKKKGLAVVAGTQRRHQRGYRRNAYAIERGAIGKILGGCVYWCGGALWYRRQNENESDADYMVRNWVSFTEMSGDHIVEQHVHNLDVANWFIGHPPKTALGFGGRARRKTGNQFDFFSIDLDYGDGCRIHSMCRQINRTDGGVREFFRGSEGESWGGGGLKSEKKIDIPDFPEHGGPYVQEHVDLLNSILKGKPLNEARNVAEATLTAIIGRMSAYSGKLIKWSDMMENKESPWYNYTCKPSAGDFETGPVTAPEDDVPAIPGKA
;
A
#
# COMPACT_ATOMS: atom_id res chain seq x y z
N MET A 1 80.55 10.93 2.77
CA MET A 1 79.45 10.95 1.79
C MET A 1 78.20 10.37 2.43
N ASN A 2 77.09 11.12 2.32
CA ASN A 2 75.65 10.78 2.48
C ASN A 2 75.18 9.93 3.68
N LYS A 3 74.58 10.55 4.72
CA LYS A 3 73.16 11.00 4.90
C LYS A 3 72.28 9.85 5.42
N LYS A 4 71.95 9.80 6.72
CA LYS A 4 70.80 10.46 7.44
C LYS A 4 69.46 9.79 7.09
N ALA A 5 68.52 9.47 7.99
CA ALA A 5 68.29 9.93 9.37
C ALA A 5 67.47 8.90 10.18
N ASN A 6 67.59 9.01 11.49
CA ASN A 6 66.99 8.20 12.55
C ASN A 6 65.59 8.75 12.89
N GLU A 7 64.55 7.93 12.82
CA GLU A 7 63.18 8.27 13.25
C GLU A 7 63.10 8.27 14.78
N LYS A 8 62.66 9.40 15.36
CA LYS A 8 62.23 9.49 16.76
C LYS A 8 60.70 9.56 16.80
N THR A 9 60.15 8.69 17.62
CA THR A 9 58.76 8.63 18.06
C THR A 9 58.32 9.91 18.77
N GLY A 10 57.20 10.49 18.33
CA GLY A 10 56.53 11.63 18.97
C GLY A 10 55.03 11.38 19.03
N GLY A 11 54.54 11.09 20.24
CA GLY A 11 53.15 10.73 20.49
C GLY A 11 52.16 11.85 20.22
N VAL A 12 50.99 11.49 19.69
CA VAL A 12 49.83 12.37 19.54
C VAL A 12 49.27 12.65 20.94
N SER A 13 49.28 13.93 21.34
CA SER A 13 48.76 14.34 22.64
C SER A 13 47.23 14.41 22.62
N ARG A 14 46.58 14.09 23.75
CA ARG A 14 45.12 14.18 23.95
C ARG A 14 44.53 15.59 23.75
N ARG A 15 45.34 16.62 23.48
CA ARG A 15 44.91 17.98 23.16
C ARG A 15 44.84 18.29 21.66
N ASP A 16 45.44 17.47 20.80
CA ASP A 16 45.40 17.64 19.34
C ASP A 16 44.16 16.99 18.71
N PHE A 17 43.46 16.12 19.44
CA PHE A 17 42.21 15.47 19.01
C PHE A 17 40.97 16.37 19.18
N ILE A 18 41.02 17.41 20.03
CA ILE A 18 39.86 18.28 20.35
C ILE A 18 39.81 19.51 19.42
N LYS A 19 40.87 19.82 18.66
CA LYS A 19 40.92 20.98 17.76
C LYS A 19 40.46 20.72 16.32
N THR A 20 40.11 19.48 15.98
CA THR A 20 39.66 19.10 14.62
C THR A 20 38.15 18.86 14.51
N SER A 21 37.38 19.18 15.56
CA SER A 21 35.92 18.96 15.61
C SER A 21 35.09 20.24 15.55
N ALA A 22 35.72 21.40 15.34
CA ALA A 22 35.03 22.66 15.15
C ALA A 22 35.32 23.18 13.75
N VAL A 23 34.26 23.47 13.00
CA VAL A 23 34.24 24.04 11.63
C VAL A 23 34.28 23.01 10.50
N ALA A 24 33.14 22.33 10.33
CA ALA A 24 32.57 22.02 9.02
C ALA A 24 31.04 22.25 9.07
N SER A 25 30.65 23.47 8.69
CA SER A 25 29.43 23.81 7.93
C SER A 25 28.09 23.32 8.53
N LEU A 26 27.34 24.13 9.29
CA LEU A 26 26.57 25.27 8.79
C LEU A 26 25.95 25.04 7.39
N ALA A 27 25.25 23.92 7.23
CA ALA A 27 24.25 23.70 6.19
C ALA A 27 23.06 22.90 6.77
N ALA A 28 22.37 23.48 7.75
CA ALA A 28 21.07 23.00 8.23
C ALA A 28 20.02 24.12 8.25
N MET A 29 20.22 25.16 7.44
CA MET A 29 19.17 26.09 7.07
C MET A 29 18.66 25.70 5.68
N GLY A 30 17.45 25.12 5.62
CA GLY A 30 16.72 24.94 4.37
C GLY A 30 16.58 23.50 3.86
N VAL A 31 16.15 22.55 4.69
CA VAL A 31 15.25 21.48 4.23
C VAL A 31 14.05 21.55 5.15
N GLY A 32 12.90 21.94 4.59
CA GLY A 32 11.69 22.20 5.32
C GLY A 32 11.29 21.01 6.20
N THR A 33 11.71 21.04 7.46
CA THR A 33 10.90 20.48 8.53
C THR A 33 9.62 21.29 8.44
N ASN A 34 8.58 20.68 7.88
CA ASN A 34 7.21 21.12 8.03
C ASN A 34 6.98 21.28 9.53
N ARG A 35 7.25 22.49 10.05
CA ARG A 35 6.92 22.96 11.40
C ARG A 35 5.39 23.11 11.44
N ILE A 36 4.66 22.00 11.25
CA ILE A 36 3.20 21.97 11.19
C ILE A 36 2.59 22.37 12.54
N PHE A 37 3.39 22.39 13.62
CA PHE A 37 2.90 22.73 14.96
C PHE A 37 3.70 23.84 15.66
N ALA A 38 4.49 24.64 14.94
CA ALA A 38 4.97 25.90 15.51
C ALA A 38 3.85 26.94 15.43
N ALA A 39 3.25 27.23 16.60
CA ALA A 39 2.10 28.11 16.85
C ALA A 39 0.70 27.45 16.73
N GLY A 40 0.32 26.70 17.77
CA GLY A 40 -0.99 26.90 18.41
C GLY A 40 -2.29 26.49 17.70
N SER A 41 -2.27 25.69 16.62
CA SER A 41 -3.50 25.04 16.16
C SER A 41 -3.52 23.56 16.55
N ASP A 42 -4.35 23.20 17.53
CA ASP A 42 -4.65 21.81 17.93
C ASP A 42 -5.41 21.00 16.87
N LYS A 43 -5.61 21.60 15.68
CA LYS A 43 -6.46 21.13 14.59
C LYS A 43 -5.64 20.55 13.45
N ILE A 44 -6.00 19.35 13.00
CA ILE A 44 -5.43 18.67 11.84
C ILE A 44 -6.43 18.72 10.69
N ARG A 45 -6.00 19.23 9.54
CA ARG A 45 -6.86 19.36 8.36
C ARG A 45 -6.69 18.15 7.45
N VAL A 46 -7.81 17.48 7.20
CA VAL A 46 -7.88 16.24 6.43
C VAL A 46 -8.67 16.48 5.15
N ALA A 47 -8.28 15.82 4.06
CA ALA A 47 -9.07 15.81 2.83
C ALA A 47 -9.21 14.38 2.30
N LEU A 48 -10.26 14.14 1.50
CA LEU A 48 -10.57 12.83 0.95
C LEU A 48 -10.53 12.85 -0.59
N ILE A 49 -9.72 11.97 -1.18
CA ILE A 49 -9.73 11.66 -2.62
C ILE A 49 -10.31 10.25 -2.80
N GLY A 50 -11.44 10.14 -3.50
CA GLY A 50 -12.21 8.90 -3.62
C GLY A 50 -13.29 8.81 -2.54
N CYS A 51 -14.47 9.37 -2.83
CA CYS A 51 -15.61 9.53 -1.94
C CYS A 51 -16.61 8.36 -2.02
N GLY A 52 -16.13 7.16 -2.36
CA GLY A 52 -16.89 5.91 -2.31
C GLY A 52 -17.11 5.40 -0.89
N GLY A 53 -17.72 4.21 -0.76
CA GLY A 53 -18.00 3.60 0.56
C GLY A 53 -16.75 3.41 1.41
N ARG A 54 -15.69 2.83 0.84
CA ARG A 54 -14.41 2.63 1.53
C ARG A 54 -13.73 3.96 1.91
N GLY A 55 -13.78 4.96 1.04
CA GLY A 55 -13.20 6.27 1.32
C GLY A 55 -13.89 7.04 2.44
N ASN A 56 -15.24 7.01 2.49
CA ASN A 56 -15.97 7.56 3.63
C ASN A 56 -15.63 6.80 4.93
N GLY A 57 -15.44 5.48 4.85
CA GLY A 57 -14.98 4.66 5.98
C GLY A 57 -13.59 5.06 6.48
N ALA A 58 -12.61 5.16 5.58
CA ALA A 58 -11.25 5.60 5.93
C ALA A 58 -11.23 7.03 6.52
N LEU A 59 -12.00 7.96 5.95
CA LEU A 59 -12.14 9.30 6.54
C LEU A 59 -12.73 9.22 7.95
N SER A 60 -13.80 8.45 8.16
CA SER A 60 -14.39 8.26 9.49
C SER A 60 -13.39 7.66 10.49
N ASN A 61 -12.58 6.69 10.06
CA ASN A 61 -11.55 6.09 10.91
C ASN A 61 -10.47 7.10 11.29
N CYS A 62 -10.05 7.94 10.34
CA CYS A 62 -9.10 9.04 10.57
C CYS A 62 -9.65 10.06 11.60
N LEU A 63 -10.91 10.45 11.47
CA LEU A 63 -11.57 11.33 12.44
C LEU A 63 -11.68 10.68 13.83
N SER A 64 -11.97 9.38 13.89
CA SER A 64 -11.99 8.63 15.15
C SER A 64 -10.61 8.53 15.79
N ALA A 65 -9.56 8.34 14.98
CA ALA A 65 -8.18 8.32 15.46
C ALA A 65 -7.81 9.64 16.12
N GLY A 66 -8.20 10.78 15.53
CA GLY A 66 -8.03 12.11 16.14
C GLY A 66 -8.62 12.20 17.54
N LYS A 67 -9.83 11.65 17.77
CA LYS A 67 -10.44 11.59 19.11
C LYS A 67 -9.61 10.77 20.09
N HIS A 68 -9.06 9.63 19.67
CA HIS A 68 -8.24 8.77 20.53
C HIS A 68 -6.91 9.41 20.96
N ILE A 69 -6.41 10.36 20.19
CA ILE A 69 -5.16 11.08 20.48
C ILE A 69 -5.40 12.53 20.92
N ASN A 70 -6.63 12.89 21.27
CA ASN A 70 -7.04 14.23 21.69
C ASN A 70 -6.61 15.33 20.70
N ARG A 71 -7.02 15.18 19.43
CA ARG A 71 -6.78 16.15 18.36
C ARG A 71 -8.08 16.55 17.69
N GLU A 72 -8.26 17.84 17.47
CA GLU A 72 -9.34 18.35 16.66
C GLU A 72 -9.06 18.04 15.19
N MET A 73 -10.07 17.60 14.46
CA MET A 73 -9.94 17.20 13.05
C MET A 73 -10.94 18.01 12.22
N GLU A 74 -10.48 18.60 11.12
CA GLU A 74 -11.32 19.33 10.18
C GLU A 74 -11.23 18.70 8.79
N VAL A 75 -12.37 18.40 8.16
CA VAL A 75 -12.39 18.01 6.76
C VAL A 75 -12.44 19.27 5.91
N VAL A 76 -11.42 19.53 5.10
CA VAL A 76 -11.31 20.81 4.36
C VAL A 76 -11.72 20.71 2.89
N ALA A 77 -11.65 19.52 2.30
CA ALA A 77 -11.95 19.30 0.89
C ALA A 77 -12.26 17.83 0.59
N THR A 78 -13.04 17.60 -0.47
CA THR A 78 -13.32 16.28 -1.02
C THR A 78 -13.10 16.26 -2.54
N ALA A 79 -12.68 15.13 -3.08
CA ALA A 79 -12.51 14.91 -4.51
C ALA A 79 -13.00 13.52 -4.90
N ASP A 80 -13.72 13.43 -6.01
CA ASP A 80 -14.16 12.18 -6.60
C ASP A 80 -14.26 12.32 -8.11
N TRP A 81 -14.38 11.21 -8.85
CA TRP A 81 -14.74 11.28 -10.25
C TRP A 81 -16.13 11.91 -10.42
N PHE A 82 -17.09 11.47 -9.61
CA PHE A 82 -18.47 11.94 -9.68
C PHE A 82 -18.72 13.09 -8.69
N LYS A 83 -19.13 14.27 -9.19
CA LYS A 83 -19.43 15.45 -8.36
C LYS A 83 -20.39 15.15 -7.21
N SER A 84 -21.44 14.35 -7.48
CA SER A 84 -22.42 13.95 -6.48
C SER A 84 -21.81 13.18 -5.29
N LYS A 85 -20.74 12.40 -5.51
CA LYS A 85 -20.00 11.70 -4.46
C LYS A 85 -19.16 12.66 -3.64
N ALA A 86 -18.44 13.57 -4.29
CA ALA A 86 -17.63 14.58 -3.61
C ALA A 86 -18.49 15.48 -2.71
N VAL A 87 -19.60 16.02 -3.24
CA VAL A 87 -20.54 16.86 -2.49
C VAL A 87 -21.22 16.07 -1.37
N GLY A 88 -21.64 14.83 -1.65
CA GLY A 88 -22.26 13.96 -0.66
C GLY A 88 -21.35 13.66 0.54
N ALA A 89 -20.05 13.48 0.31
CA ALA A 89 -19.06 13.36 1.39
C ALA A 89 -18.84 14.69 2.10
N GLY A 90 -18.68 15.79 1.36
CA GLY A 90 -18.44 17.12 1.89
C GLY A 90 -19.54 17.61 2.83
N LYS A 91 -20.81 17.44 2.43
CA LYS A 91 -22.00 17.83 3.20
C LYS A 91 -22.04 17.22 4.60
N LYS A 92 -21.57 15.96 4.77
CA LYS A 92 -21.52 15.28 6.08
C LYS A 92 -20.56 15.93 7.07
N HIS A 93 -19.62 16.72 6.57
CA HIS A 93 -18.55 17.33 7.36
C HIS A 93 -18.53 18.87 7.22
N GLY A 94 -19.59 19.48 6.69
CA GLY A 94 -19.68 20.94 6.54
C GLY A 94 -18.72 21.52 5.50
N VAL A 95 -18.23 20.72 4.55
CA VAL A 95 -17.37 21.21 3.47
C VAL A 95 -18.23 21.95 2.43
N PRO A 96 -17.94 23.22 2.12
CA PRO A 96 -18.61 23.96 1.07
C PRO A 96 -18.48 23.30 -0.31
N GLU A 97 -19.47 23.48 -1.17
CA GLU A 97 -19.53 22.81 -2.47
C GLU A 97 -18.38 23.21 -3.41
N GLU A 98 -17.85 24.42 -3.28
CA GLU A 98 -16.69 24.90 -4.03
C GLU A 98 -15.38 24.17 -3.67
N ARG A 99 -15.34 23.50 -2.50
CA ARG A 99 -14.24 22.62 -2.06
C ARG A 99 -14.52 21.13 -2.27
N CYS A 100 -15.60 20.81 -2.98
CA CYS A 100 -15.95 19.45 -3.41
C CYS A 100 -15.63 19.28 -4.89
N PHE A 101 -14.45 18.77 -5.22
CA PHE A 101 -13.92 18.70 -6.59
C PHE A 101 -14.37 17.44 -7.33
N ALA A 102 -14.51 17.51 -8.66
CA ALA A 102 -14.97 16.42 -9.51
C ALA A 102 -14.11 16.24 -10.77
N GLY A 103 -14.12 15.04 -11.34
CA GLY A 103 -13.41 14.67 -12.57
C GLY A 103 -12.02 14.08 -12.35
N ALA A 104 -11.37 13.69 -13.45
CA ALA A 104 -10.07 13.03 -13.47
C ALA A 104 -8.97 13.82 -12.74
N ASP A 105 -9.01 15.16 -12.85
CA ASP A 105 -8.02 16.07 -12.27
C ASP A 105 -8.39 16.61 -10.88
N ALA A 106 -9.50 16.14 -10.29
CA ALA A 106 -10.05 16.66 -9.03
C ALA A 106 -9.05 16.64 -7.87
N TYR A 107 -8.21 15.60 -7.82
CA TYR A 107 -7.16 15.48 -6.81
C TYR A 107 -6.16 16.63 -6.87
N LYS A 108 -5.81 17.14 -8.06
CA LYS A 108 -4.89 18.27 -8.24
C LYS A 108 -5.48 19.55 -7.63
N LYS A 109 -6.78 19.76 -7.79
CA LYS A 109 -7.52 20.90 -7.23
C LYS A 109 -7.57 20.80 -5.70
N LEU A 110 -7.89 19.63 -5.17
CA LEU A 110 -7.89 19.36 -3.72
C LEU A 110 -6.53 19.60 -3.08
N LEU A 111 -5.43 19.18 -3.71
CA LEU A 111 -4.08 19.34 -3.18
C LEU A 111 -3.59 20.80 -3.09
N LYS A 112 -4.26 21.73 -3.79
CA LYS A 112 -4.03 23.18 -3.66
C LYS A 112 -4.71 23.80 -2.44
N THR A 113 -5.57 23.05 -1.75
CA THR A 113 -6.19 23.50 -0.50
C THR A 113 -5.22 23.39 0.68
N ASN A 114 -5.57 24.03 1.79
CA ASN A 114 -4.76 24.06 3.01
C ASN A 114 -4.96 22.78 3.84
N VAL A 115 -4.53 21.64 3.29
CA VAL A 115 -4.64 20.30 3.90
C VAL A 115 -3.30 19.81 4.47
N ASP A 116 -3.35 19.05 5.57
CA ASP A 116 -2.19 18.43 6.24
C ASP A 116 -2.06 16.93 5.91
N VAL A 117 -3.19 16.21 5.95
CA VAL A 117 -3.30 14.76 5.73
C VAL A 117 -4.32 14.48 4.63
N VAL A 118 -3.95 13.67 3.64
CA VAL A 118 -4.83 13.28 2.54
C VAL A 118 -5.13 11.79 2.63
N CYS A 119 -6.40 11.43 2.71
CA CYS A 119 -6.87 10.05 2.58
C CYS A 119 -7.16 9.74 1.11
N ILE A 120 -6.46 8.76 0.54
CA ILE A 120 -6.59 8.34 -0.86
C ILE A 120 -7.27 6.97 -0.92
N ALA A 121 -8.50 6.95 -1.43
CA ALA A 121 -9.35 5.76 -1.50
C ALA A 121 -10.02 5.57 -2.88
N THR A 122 -9.42 6.10 -3.94
CA THR A 122 -9.80 5.83 -5.35
C THR A 122 -9.45 4.41 -5.75
N SER A 123 -9.93 3.93 -6.91
CA SER A 123 -9.50 2.61 -7.41
C SER A 123 -7.96 2.52 -7.55
N PRO A 124 -7.39 1.31 -7.41
CA PRO A 124 -5.94 1.08 -7.41
C PRO A 124 -5.19 1.69 -8.60
N ASN A 125 -5.79 1.69 -9.79
CA ASN A 125 -5.17 2.24 -11.00
C ASN A 125 -4.83 3.74 -10.90
N PHE A 126 -5.62 4.52 -10.16
CA PHE A 126 -5.38 5.96 -9.97
C PHE A 126 -4.44 6.28 -8.81
N ARG A 127 -4.22 5.34 -7.88
CA ARG A 127 -3.44 5.61 -6.67
C ARG A 127 -1.99 6.05 -6.93
N PRO A 128 -1.24 5.50 -7.92
CA PRO A 128 0.12 5.96 -8.19
C PRO A 128 0.20 7.46 -8.50
N VAL A 129 -0.66 7.96 -9.39
CA VAL A 129 -0.66 9.38 -9.77
C VAL A 129 -1.16 10.29 -8.64
N HIS A 130 -2.16 9.83 -7.87
CA HIS A 130 -2.69 10.58 -6.73
C HIS A 130 -1.66 10.69 -5.60
N PHE A 131 -0.97 9.59 -5.28
CA PHE A 131 0.04 9.55 -4.23
C PHE A 131 1.26 10.41 -4.60
N GLU A 132 1.77 10.27 -5.82
CA GLU A 132 2.86 11.12 -6.31
C GLU A 132 2.53 12.61 -6.20
N ALA A 133 1.33 13.01 -6.61
CA ALA A 133 0.91 14.40 -6.53
C ALA A 133 0.82 14.89 -5.08
N ALA A 134 0.30 14.07 -4.16
CA ALA A 134 0.23 14.40 -2.75
C ALA A 134 1.62 14.59 -2.11
N VAL A 135 2.56 13.70 -2.41
CA VAL A 135 3.96 13.79 -1.95
C VAL A 135 4.66 15.01 -2.56
N LYS A 136 4.46 15.26 -3.86
CA LYS A 136 4.99 16.47 -4.55
C LYS A 136 4.45 17.74 -3.89
N ALA A 137 3.18 17.77 -3.52
CA ALA A 137 2.53 18.86 -2.78
C ALA A 137 2.89 18.94 -1.29
N GLY A 138 3.75 18.05 -0.78
CA GLY A 138 4.23 18.11 0.60
C GLY A 138 3.21 17.67 1.65
N LYS A 139 2.29 16.75 1.29
CA LYS A 139 1.19 16.29 2.15
C LYS A 139 1.49 14.94 2.78
N ASN A 140 1.06 14.75 4.03
CA ASN A 140 1.04 13.41 4.64
C ASN A 140 -0.10 12.59 4.03
N VAL A 141 0.07 11.28 3.95
CA VAL A 141 -0.86 10.43 3.20
C VAL A 141 -1.27 9.21 4.03
N PHE A 142 -2.58 8.99 4.06
CA PHE A 142 -3.13 7.65 4.19
C PHE A 142 -3.59 7.18 2.80
N MET A 143 -3.23 5.98 2.38
CA MET A 143 -3.76 5.42 1.14
C MET A 143 -4.31 4.01 1.34
N GLU A 144 -5.51 3.77 0.85
CA GLU A 144 -6.07 2.42 0.83
C GLU A 144 -5.24 1.49 -0.06
N LYS A 145 -5.23 0.21 0.32
CA LYS A 145 -4.68 -0.87 -0.50
C LYS A 145 -5.70 -1.30 -1.56
N PRO A 146 -5.27 -2.02 -2.62
CA PRO A 146 -3.89 -2.09 -3.12
C PRO A 146 -3.50 -0.79 -3.83
N VAL A 147 -2.20 -0.56 -4.00
CA VAL A 147 -1.69 0.76 -4.43
C VAL A 147 -1.40 0.90 -5.93
N ALA A 148 -1.51 -0.20 -6.68
CA ALA A 148 -1.26 -0.26 -8.11
C ALA A 148 -1.95 -1.49 -8.72
N VAL A 149 -1.98 -1.56 -10.06
CA VAL A 149 -2.50 -2.71 -10.81
C VAL A 149 -1.46 -3.35 -11.72
N ASP A 150 -0.27 -2.77 -11.86
CA ASP A 150 0.80 -3.23 -12.75
C ASP A 150 2.20 -2.89 -12.20
N PRO A 151 3.27 -3.50 -12.75
CA PRO A 151 4.64 -3.27 -12.28
C PRO A 151 5.10 -1.80 -12.34
N PRO A 152 4.87 -1.03 -13.42
CA PRO A 152 5.18 0.40 -13.46
C PRO A 152 4.51 1.18 -12.34
N GLY A 153 3.22 0.95 -12.08
CA GLY A 153 2.49 1.60 -10.99
C GLY A 153 3.09 1.27 -9.61
N GLY A 154 3.49 0.01 -9.38
CA GLY A 154 4.17 -0.38 -8.14
C GLY A 154 5.51 0.33 -7.93
N ARG A 155 6.35 0.41 -8.97
CA ARG A 155 7.63 1.14 -8.92
C ARG A 155 7.43 2.63 -8.64
N ARG A 156 6.41 3.24 -9.25
CA ARG A 156 6.01 4.63 -9.00
C ARG A 156 5.64 4.91 -7.54
N ILE A 157 4.92 3.99 -6.89
CA ILE A 157 4.62 4.10 -5.44
C ILE A 157 5.90 4.05 -4.61
N ILE A 158 6.84 3.14 -4.94
CA ILE A 158 8.12 3.03 -4.23
C ILE A 158 8.91 4.36 -4.37
N GLU A 159 9.04 4.88 -5.59
CA GLU A 159 9.73 6.15 -5.87
C GLU A 159 9.11 7.33 -5.12
N ALA A 160 7.77 7.44 -5.13
CA ALA A 160 7.04 8.46 -4.38
C ALA A 160 7.23 8.29 -2.86
N GLY A 161 7.32 7.05 -2.38
CA GLY A 161 7.65 6.72 -1.00
C GLY A 161 9.03 7.21 -0.59
N GLU A 162 10.05 6.99 -1.41
CA GLU A 162 11.40 7.50 -1.14
C GLU A 162 11.44 9.04 -1.13
N LEU A 163 10.67 9.68 -2.01
CA LEU A 163 10.51 11.14 -1.99
C LEU A 163 9.80 11.62 -0.71
N ALA A 164 8.76 10.92 -0.26
CA ALA A 164 8.06 11.24 0.99
C ALA A 164 9.01 11.16 2.19
N LYS A 165 9.85 10.11 2.24
CA LYS A 165 10.90 9.96 3.26
C LYS A 165 11.86 11.14 3.27
N LYS A 166 12.37 11.56 2.10
CA LYS A 166 13.28 12.72 1.96
C LYS A 166 12.63 14.03 2.43
N LYS A 167 11.31 14.17 2.25
CA LYS A 167 10.53 15.34 2.70
C LYS A 167 10.06 15.27 4.16
N GLY A 168 10.32 14.16 4.88
CA GLY A 168 9.82 13.95 6.23
C GLY A 168 8.29 13.85 6.31
N LEU A 169 7.65 13.34 5.26
CA LEU A 169 6.20 13.15 5.21
C LEU A 169 5.84 11.75 5.72
N ALA A 170 4.76 11.66 6.49
CA ALA A 170 4.23 10.40 6.94
C ALA A 170 3.35 9.75 5.86
N VAL A 171 3.53 8.45 5.67
CA VAL A 171 2.79 7.61 4.72
C VAL A 171 2.42 6.31 5.40
N VAL A 172 1.12 6.09 5.57
CA VAL A 172 0.54 4.84 6.08
C VAL A 172 -0.42 4.27 5.04
N ALA A 173 -0.45 2.95 4.93
CA ALA A 173 -1.28 2.25 3.97
C ALA A 173 -2.37 1.40 4.66
N GLY A 174 -3.50 1.19 3.97
CA GLY A 174 -4.64 0.40 4.46
C GLY A 174 -4.40 -1.10 4.63
N THR A 175 -3.15 -1.54 4.78
CA THR A 175 -2.75 -2.89 5.19
C THR A 175 -2.91 -3.04 6.70
N GLN A 176 -4.15 -2.88 7.18
CA GLN A 176 -4.50 -2.79 8.60
C GLN A 176 -3.93 -3.90 9.50
N ARG A 177 -3.60 -5.09 8.96
CA ARG A 177 -3.06 -6.21 9.75
C ARG A 177 -1.74 -5.84 10.40
N ARG A 178 -0.97 -4.92 9.81
CA ARG A 178 0.26 -4.36 10.38
C ARG A 178 0.02 -3.52 11.63
N HIS A 179 -1.21 -3.05 11.84
CA HIS A 179 -1.64 -2.26 12.98
C HIS A 179 -2.49 -3.06 13.98
N GLN A 180 -2.93 -4.26 13.60
CA GLN A 180 -3.72 -5.14 14.46
C GLN A 180 -2.85 -5.83 15.52
N ARG A 181 -3.28 -5.79 16.78
CA ARG A 181 -2.51 -6.29 17.93
C ARG A 181 -2.03 -7.74 17.78
N GLY A 182 -2.91 -8.65 17.37
CA GLY A 182 -2.57 -10.07 17.24
C GLY A 182 -1.45 -10.33 16.22
N TYR A 183 -1.53 -9.69 15.06
CA TYR A 183 -0.52 -9.79 14.02
C TYR A 183 0.81 -9.14 14.45
N ARG A 184 0.78 -7.96 15.09
CA ARG A 184 2.00 -7.29 15.59
C ARG A 184 2.75 -8.12 16.63
N ARG A 185 2.01 -8.76 17.56
CA ARG A 185 2.57 -9.67 18.55
C ARG A 185 3.26 -10.86 17.88
N ASN A 186 2.59 -11.50 16.93
CA ASN A 186 3.14 -12.67 16.25
C ASN A 186 4.34 -12.30 15.36
N ALA A 187 4.27 -11.18 14.63
CA ALA A 187 5.40 -10.68 13.84
C ALA A 187 6.63 -10.40 14.72
N TYR A 188 6.43 -9.72 15.85
CA TYR A 188 7.50 -9.43 16.82
C TYR A 188 8.17 -10.72 17.33
N ALA A 189 7.37 -11.74 17.64
CA ALA A 189 7.86 -13.02 18.12
C ALA A 189 8.58 -13.81 17.01
N ILE A 190 8.03 -13.83 15.80
CA ILE A 190 8.62 -14.50 14.63
C ILE A 190 9.97 -13.89 14.27
N GLU A 191 10.07 -12.56 14.24
CA GLU A 191 11.32 -11.83 14.02
C GLU A 191 12.41 -12.22 15.04
N ARG A 192 12.00 -12.61 16.26
CA ARG A 192 12.88 -13.08 17.35
C ARG A 192 13.06 -14.60 17.38
N GLY A 193 12.70 -15.28 16.30
CA GLY A 193 12.95 -16.70 16.12
C GLY A 193 12.01 -17.62 16.89
N ALA A 194 10.83 -17.15 17.30
CA ALA A 194 9.84 -17.96 18.01
C ALA A 194 9.52 -19.28 17.27
N ILE A 195 9.43 -19.26 15.95
CA ILE A 195 9.15 -20.46 15.14
C ILE A 195 10.36 -20.93 14.33
N GLY A 196 11.54 -20.38 14.59
CA GLY A 196 12.73 -20.61 13.76
C GLY A 196 12.56 -20.07 12.34
N LYS A 197 13.19 -20.74 11.35
CA LYS A 197 13.06 -20.37 9.94
C LYS A 197 11.70 -20.81 9.40
N ILE A 198 10.96 -19.92 8.73
CA ILE A 198 9.73 -20.28 8.01
C ILE A 198 10.12 -21.22 6.85
N LEU A 199 9.50 -22.40 6.81
CA LEU A 199 9.73 -23.44 5.80
C LEU A 199 8.68 -23.43 4.69
N GLY A 200 7.51 -22.85 4.97
CA GLY A 200 6.42 -22.74 4.01
C GLY A 200 5.08 -22.56 4.71
N GLY A 201 4.01 -22.62 3.93
CA GLY A 201 2.68 -22.38 4.46
C GLY A 201 1.64 -22.08 3.39
N CYS A 202 0.52 -21.54 3.84
CA CYS A 202 -0.55 -21.11 2.94
C CYS A 202 -1.16 -19.78 3.38
N VAL A 203 -1.63 -19.03 2.40
CA VAL A 203 -2.38 -17.80 2.60
C VAL A 203 -3.61 -17.84 1.71
N TYR A 204 -4.78 -17.52 2.26
CA TYR A 204 -6.00 -17.59 1.48
C TYR A 204 -7.07 -16.55 1.81
N TRP A 205 -7.75 -16.14 0.75
CA TRP A 205 -8.93 -15.28 0.78
C TRP A 205 -10.02 -15.87 -0.14
N CYS A 206 -10.82 -16.77 0.41
CA CYS A 206 -11.92 -17.42 -0.29
C CYS A 206 -13.25 -16.89 0.25
N GLY A 207 -14.07 -16.32 -0.62
CA GLY A 207 -15.36 -15.73 -0.25
C GLY A 207 -16.36 -15.72 -1.39
N GLY A 208 -17.47 -15.01 -1.17
CA GLY A 208 -18.48 -14.72 -2.19
C GLY A 208 -18.03 -13.64 -3.17
N ALA A 209 -18.75 -13.54 -4.27
CA ALA A 209 -18.55 -12.47 -5.25
C ALA A 209 -18.91 -11.10 -4.64
N LEU A 210 -18.16 -10.07 -5.06
CA LEU A 210 -18.52 -8.69 -4.77
C LEU A 210 -19.71 -8.24 -5.62
N TRP A 211 -20.14 -7.01 -5.36
CA TRP A 211 -21.13 -6.32 -6.17
C TRP A 211 -20.62 -6.14 -7.62
N TYR A 212 -21.56 -6.04 -8.56
CA TYR A 212 -21.30 -5.70 -9.94
C TYR A 212 -22.35 -4.68 -10.40
N ARG A 213 -22.05 -3.99 -11.49
CA ARG A 213 -22.97 -3.05 -12.14
C ARG A 213 -22.89 -3.26 -13.64
N ARG A 214 -24.01 -3.27 -14.34
CA ARG A 214 -24.02 -3.23 -15.81
C ARG A 214 -23.88 -1.78 -16.28
N GLN A 215 -23.33 -1.60 -17.46
CA GLN A 215 -23.31 -0.30 -18.13
C GLN A 215 -24.74 0.20 -18.31
N ASN A 216 -24.98 1.47 -17.99
CA ASN A 216 -26.28 2.08 -18.24
C ASN A 216 -26.36 2.55 -19.71
N GLU A 217 -27.57 2.72 -20.22
CA GLU A 217 -27.77 3.34 -21.53
C GLU A 217 -27.10 4.72 -21.59
N ASN A 218 -26.34 4.99 -22.67
CA ASN A 218 -25.61 6.23 -22.91
C ASN A 218 -24.52 6.58 -21.88
N GLU A 219 -24.15 5.66 -20.98
CA GLU A 219 -23.03 5.87 -20.06
C GLU A 219 -21.69 5.73 -20.78
N SER A 220 -20.81 6.69 -20.59
CA SER A 220 -19.44 6.61 -21.12
C SER A 220 -18.68 5.43 -20.50
N ASP A 221 -17.77 4.84 -21.25
CA ASP A 221 -16.92 3.76 -20.75
C ASP A 221 -16.10 4.20 -19.52
N ALA A 222 -15.65 5.45 -19.47
CA ALA A 222 -14.96 5.99 -18.30
C ALA A 222 -15.85 5.94 -17.05
N ASP A 223 -17.08 6.44 -17.14
CA ASP A 223 -18.04 6.43 -16.03
C ASP A 223 -18.38 4.99 -15.63
N TYR A 224 -18.60 4.12 -16.62
CA TYR A 224 -18.87 2.70 -16.38
C TYR A 224 -17.74 2.03 -15.61
N MET A 225 -16.49 2.18 -16.07
CA MET A 225 -15.32 1.60 -15.42
C MET A 225 -15.10 2.15 -14.01
N VAL A 226 -15.25 3.46 -13.78
CA VAL A 226 -15.09 4.02 -12.42
C VAL A 226 -16.22 3.56 -11.49
N ARG A 227 -17.45 3.50 -11.99
CA ARG A 227 -18.61 3.07 -11.22
C ARG A 227 -18.57 1.56 -10.91
N ASN A 228 -18.02 0.76 -11.82
CA ASN A 228 -17.92 -0.71 -11.75
C ASN A 228 -16.47 -1.23 -11.56
N TRP A 229 -15.60 -0.41 -10.95
CA TRP A 229 -14.14 -0.62 -10.93
C TRP A 229 -13.66 -1.99 -10.42
N VAL A 230 -14.42 -2.64 -9.52
CA VAL A 230 -14.08 -3.97 -9.01
C VAL A 230 -14.18 -5.07 -10.05
N SER A 231 -14.85 -4.84 -11.19
CA SER A 231 -15.04 -5.83 -12.25
C SER A 231 -13.92 -5.84 -13.29
N PHE A 232 -13.11 -4.78 -13.36
CA PHE A 232 -12.07 -4.61 -14.38
C PHE A 232 -10.68 -4.84 -13.78
N THR A 233 -9.87 -5.65 -14.47
CA THR A 233 -8.46 -5.89 -14.09
C THR A 233 -7.68 -4.58 -14.10
N GLU A 234 -7.97 -3.71 -15.05
CA GLU A 234 -7.32 -2.43 -15.30
C GLU A 234 -7.57 -1.42 -14.19
N MET A 235 -8.66 -1.57 -13.45
CA MET A 235 -9.07 -0.66 -12.39
C MET A 235 -8.67 -1.16 -11.01
N SER A 236 -8.90 -2.45 -10.74
CA SER A 236 -8.74 -3.06 -9.41
C SER A 236 -7.54 -3.99 -9.28
N GLY A 237 -6.99 -4.45 -10.40
CA GLY A 237 -5.97 -5.48 -10.45
C GLY A 237 -6.50 -6.91 -10.34
N ASP A 238 -7.82 -7.13 -10.37
CA ASP A 238 -8.49 -8.40 -10.00
C ASP A 238 -8.48 -8.64 -8.47
N HIS A 239 -9.34 -9.54 -7.98
CA HIS A 239 -9.55 -9.81 -6.55
C HIS A 239 -8.30 -10.36 -5.84
N ILE A 240 -7.37 -10.98 -6.56
CA ILE A 240 -6.04 -11.33 -6.03
C ILE A 240 -5.27 -10.07 -5.59
N VAL A 241 -5.37 -8.99 -6.35
CA VAL A 241 -4.76 -7.69 -6.01
C VAL A 241 -5.65 -6.90 -5.06
N GLU A 242 -6.96 -6.88 -5.25
CA GLU A 242 -7.88 -6.04 -4.46
C GLU A 242 -8.08 -6.54 -3.03
N GLN A 243 -8.37 -7.84 -2.83
CA GLN A 243 -8.68 -8.39 -1.50
C GLN A 243 -7.52 -9.19 -0.92
N HIS A 244 -6.98 -10.14 -1.70
CA HIS A 244 -6.02 -11.12 -1.21
C HIS A 244 -4.65 -10.52 -0.88
N VAL A 245 -4.37 -9.30 -1.34
CA VAL A 245 -3.16 -8.52 -0.98
C VAL A 245 -2.93 -8.43 0.53
N HIS A 246 -3.98 -8.49 1.37
CA HIS A 246 -3.79 -8.52 2.82
C HIS A 246 -3.01 -9.74 3.30
N ASN A 247 -3.31 -10.93 2.78
CA ASN A 247 -2.62 -12.14 3.22
C ASN A 247 -1.23 -12.25 2.56
N LEU A 248 -1.08 -11.74 1.34
CA LEU A 248 0.21 -11.64 0.66
C LEU A 248 1.15 -10.65 1.39
N ASP A 249 0.61 -9.54 1.90
CA ASP A 249 1.34 -8.63 2.78
C ASP A 249 1.84 -9.33 4.05
N VAL A 250 1.00 -10.14 4.70
CA VAL A 250 1.40 -10.92 5.88
C VAL A 250 2.52 -11.91 5.54
N ALA A 251 2.43 -12.61 4.40
CA ALA A 251 3.49 -13.52 3.97
C ALA A 251 4.83 -12.77 3.76
N ASN A 252 4.80 -11.68 2.99
CA ASN A 252 5.99 -10.83 2.78
C ASN A 252 6.54 -10.28 4.10
N TRP A 253 5.66 -9.90 5.03
CA TRP A 253 6.06 -9.35 6.31
C TRP A 253 6.73 -10.39 7.20
N PHE A 254 6.12 -11.57 7.36
CA PHE A 254 6.62 -12.59 8.27
C PHE A 254 7.88 -13.27 7.71
N ILE A 255 8.00 -13.38 6.38
CA ILE A 255 9.20 -13.92 5.72
C ILE A 255 10.29 -12.84 5.60
N GLY A 256 9.90 -11.57 5.48
CA GLY A 256 10.80 -10.42 5.47
C GLY A 256 11.18 -9.90 4.07
N HIS A 257 10.68 -10.52 3.00
CA HIS A 257 10.88 -10.05 1.63
C HIS A 257 9.80 -10.61 0.68
N PRO A 258 9.63 -10.05 -0.54
CA PRO A 258 8.74 -10.59 -1.57
C PRO A 258 9.23 -11.92 -2.18
N PRO A 259 8.37 -12.71 -2.85
CA PRO A 259 8.80 -13.96 -3.48
C PRO A 259 9.82 -13.72 -4.60
N LYS A 260 10.63 -14.74 -4.91
CA LYS A 260 11.56 -14.77 -6.04
C LYS A 260 10.85 -15.12 -7.34
N THR A 261 9.88 -16.04 -7.29
CA THR A 261 9.08 -16.43 -8.46
C THR A 261 7.62 -16.67 -8.07
N ALA A 262 6.75 -16.61 -9.07
CA ALA A 262 5.38 -17.07 -8.98
C ALA A 262 5.04 -17.97 -10.17
N LEU A 263 4.37 -19.08 -9.89
CA LEU A 263 3.74 -19.93 -10.89
C LEU A 263 2.33 -20.25 -10.43
N GLY A 264 1.33 -20.02 -11.26
CA GLY A 264 -0.03 -20.35 -10.89
C GLY A 264 -1.00 -20.40 -12.05
N PHE A 265 -2.24 -20.67 -11.70
CA PHE A 265 -3.37 -20.75 -12.62
C PHE A 265 -4.62 -20.20 -11.95
N GLY A 266 -5.63 -19.95 -12.77
CA GLY A 266 -6.92 -19.42 -12.33
C GLY A 266 -7.91 -19.47 -13.48
N GLY A 267 -9.09 -18.90 -13.27
CA GLY A 267 -10.07 -18.78 -14.33
C GLY A 267 -11.32 -18.02 -13.91
N ARG A 268 -12.15 -17.74 -14.92
CA ARG A 268 -13.49 -17.19 -14.75
C ARG A 268 -14.52 -18.30 -14.86
N ALA A 269 -15.53 -18.27 -14.00
CA ALA A 269 -16.62 -19.22 -13.94
C ALA A 269 -18.00 -18.55 -13.81
N ARG A 270 -18.14 -17.47 -13.03
CA ARG A 270 -19.48 -16.94 -12.66
C ARG A 270 -19.61 -15.40 -12.64
N ARG A 271 -18.54 -14.65 -12.95
CA ARG A 271 -18.62 -13.19 -13.07
C ARG A 271 -19.60 -12.77 -14.17
N LYS A 272 -20.24 -11.62 -13.95
CA LYS A 272 -21.31 -11.09 -14.82
C LYS A 272 -20.90 -9.89 -15.67
N THR A 273 -19.80 -9.22 -15.31
CA THR A 273 -19.28 -8.01 -15.97
C THR A 273 -17.77 -7.99 -15.87
N GLY A 274 -17.12 -7.18 -16.70
CA GLY A 274 -15.66 -7.03 -16.78
C GLY A 274 -14.93 -8.30 -17.20
N ASN A 275 -13.62 -8.32 -16.98
CA ASN A 275 -12.66 -9.24 -17.64
C ASN A 275 -11.80 -10.05 -16.65
N GLN A 276 -12.26 -10.19 -15.40
CA GLN A 276 -11.50 -10.82 -14.32
C GLN A 276 -11.75 -12.33 -14.17
N PHE A 277 -10.85 -12.98 -13.43
CA PHE A 277 -11.00 -14.34 -12.91
C PHE A 277 -11.83 -14.38 -11.63
N ASP A 278 -12.50 -15.51 -11.39
CA ASP A 278 -13.22 -15.84 -10.15
C ASP A 278 -12.31 -16.48 -9.09
N PHE A 279 -11.18 -17.07 -9.49
CA PHE A 279 -10.27 -17.75 -8.58
C PHE A 279 -8.82 -17.80 -9.08
N PHE A 280 -7.90 -17.89 -8.13
CA PHE A 280 -6.46 -18.04 -8.36
C PHE A 280 -5.86 -19.07 -7.39
N SER A 281 -4.90 -19.86 -7.89
CA SER A 281 -4.04 -20.75 -7.12
C SER A 281 -2.61 -20.55 -7.58
N ILE A 282 -1.78 -19.95 -6.72
CA ILE A 282 -0.42 -19.52 -7.04
C ILE A 282 0.56 -20.16 -6.05
N ASP A 283 1.60 -20.78 -6.57
CA ASP A 283 2.79 -21.16 -5.83
C ASP A 283 3.77 -19.97 -5.83
N LEU A 284 4.06 -19.43 -4.64
CA LEU A 284 5.00 -18.34 -4.44
C LEU A 284 6.28 -18.91 -3.81
N ASP A 285 7.36 -18.86 -4.58
CA ASP A 285 8.67 -19.32 -4.14
C ASP A 285 9.46 -18.15 -3.53
N TYR A 286 9.70 -18.19 -2.22
CA TYR A 286 10.49 -17.19 -1.52
C TYR A 286 12.00 -17.53 -1.52
N GLY A 287 12.39 -18.68 -2.07
CA GLY A 287 13.77 -19.16 -2.04
C GLY A 287 14.08 -19.96 -0.77
N ASP A 288 15.27 -20.56 -0.76
CA ASP A 288 15.78 -21.42 0.33
C ASP A 288 14.80 -22.51 0.80
N GLY A 289 14.02 -23.05 -0.14
CA GLY A 289 12.99 -24.06 0.08
C GLY A 289 11.67 -23.54 0.67
N CYS A 290 11.55 -22.23 0.96
CA CYS A 290 10.34 -21.64 1.50
C CYS A 290 9.31 -21.36 0.40
N ARG A 291 8.21 -22.11 0.40
CA ARG A 291 7.09 -21.93 -0.53
C ARG A 291 5.79 -21.63 0.18
N ILE A 292 5.08 -20.62 -0.33
CA ILE A 292 3.76 -20.24 0.17
C ILE A 292 2.74 -20.51 -0.92
N HIS A 293 1.77 -21.38 -0.61
CA HIS A 293 0.61 -21.54 -1.48
C HIS A 293 -0.38 -20.40 -1.23
N SER A 294 -0.61 -19.60 -2.27
CA SER A 294 -1.55 -18.48 -2.28
C SER A 294 -2.82 -18.87 -3.02
N MET A 295 -3.97 -18.82 -2.36
CA MET A 295 -5.26 -19.17 -2.93
C MET A 295 -6.31 -18.09 -2.67
N CYS A 296 -7.01 -17.63 -3.71
CA CYS A 296 -8.17 -16.77 -3.51
C CYS A 296 -9.32 -17.12 -4.45
N ARG A 297 -10.55 -16.81 -4.01
CA ARG A 297 -11.76 -17.14 -4.75
C ARG A 297 -12.89 -16.17 -4.40
N GLN A 298 -13.67 -15.81 -5.40
CA GLN A 298 -14.94 -15.09 -5.29
C GLN A 298 -16.06 -15.88 -5.96
N ILE A 299 -16.62 -16.89 -5.27
CA ILE A 299 -17.71 -17.73 -5.80
C ILE A 299 -18.80 -17.88 -4.74
N ASN A 300 -20.01 -17.45 -5.06
CA ASN A 300 -21.16 -17.54 -4.16
C ASN A 300 -21.52 -19.00 -3.84
N ARG A 301 -22.02 -19.23 -2.61
CA ARG A 301 -22.51 -20.53 -2.10
C ARG A 301 -21.41 -21.61 -2.09
N THR A 302 -20.23 -21.24 -1.61
CA THR A 302 -19.08 -22.14 -1.41
C THR A 302 -18.43 -21.85 -0.06
N ASP A 303 -17.69 -22.81 0.50
CA ASP A 303 -17.04 -22.65 1.81
C ASP A 303 -15.98 -21.56 1.80
N GLY A 304 -16.19 -20.52 2.60
CA GLY A 304 -15.30 -19.38 2.70
C GLY A 304 -14.18 -19.56 3.73
N GLY A 305 -13.23 -18.62 3.73
CA GLY A 305 -12.19 -18.52 4.72
C GLY A 305 -11.16 -17.46 4.36
N VAL A 306 -10.75 -16.68 5.35
CA VAL A 306 -9.62 -15.75 5.26
C VAL A 306 -8.63 -16.14 6.34
N ARG A 307 -7.56 -16.86 6.00
CA ARG A 307 -6.57 -17.29 7.00
C ARG A 307 -5.16 -17.29 6.42
N GLU A 308 -4.21 -17.35 7.32
CA GLU A 308 -2.80 -17.59 7.05
C GLU A 308 -2.32 -18.74 7.94
N PHE A 309 -1.40 -19.52 7.42
CA PHE A 309 -0.68 -20.54 8.18
C PHE A 309 0.77 -20.58 7.73
N PHE A 310 1.68 -20.57 8.69
CA PHE A 310 3.12 -20.65 8.46
C PHE A 310 3.69 -21.76 9.34
N ARG A 311 4.42 -22.68 8.72
CA ARG A 311 5.21 -23.70 9.40
C ARG A 311 6.65 -23.23 9.47
N GLY A 312 7.17 -23.08 10.67
CA GLY A 312 8.59 -22.88 10.92
C GLY A 312 9.30 -24.17 11.30
N SER A 313 10.64 -24.12 11.38
CA SER A 313 11.48 -25.23 11.83
C SER A 313 11.25 -25.62 13.29
N GLU A 314 10.73 -24.68 14.10
CA GLU A 314 10.59 -24.84 15.55
C GLU A 314 9.19 -24.44 16.07
N GLY A 315 8.23 -24.23 15.16
CA GLY A 315 6.89 -23.78 15.56
C GLY A 315 5.95 -23.47 14.40
N GLU A 316 4.80 -22.90 14.72
CA GLU A 316 3.72 -22.61 13.78
C GLU A 316 3.04 -21.28 14.11
N SER A 317 2.53 -20.59 13.09
CA SER A 317 1.76 -19.34 13.24
C SER A 317 0.53 -19.35 12.36
N TRP A 318 -0.61 -18.89 12.90
CA TRP A 318 -1.86 -18.69 12.18
C TRP A 318 -2.13 -17.20 11.93
N GLY A 319 -1.14 -16.50 11.36
CA GLY A 319 -1.23 -15.06 11.08
C GLY A 319 -1.30 -14.25 12.38
N GLY A 320 -2.43 -13.58 12.62
CA GLY A 320 -2.70 -12.84 13.86
C GLY A 320 -3.37 -13.66 14.96
N GLY A 321 -3.61 -14.95 14.71
CA GLY A 321 -4.19 -15.90 15.64
C GLY A 321 -3.14 -16.62 16.50
N GLY A 322 -3.29 -17.93 16.64
CA GLY A 322 -2.40 -18.75 17.47
C GLY A 322 -0.94 -18.71 17.01
N LEU A 323 -0.04 -18.86 17.99
CA LEU A 323 1.39 -19.05 17.79
C LEU A 323 1.82 -20.24 18.64
N LYS A 324 2.33 -21.30 18.00
CA LYS A 324 2.88 -22.47 18.68
C LYS A 324 4.40 -22.37 18.64
N SER A 325 5.02 -22.27 19.81
CA SER A 325 6.46 -22.15 19.98
C SER A 325 6.88 -22.76 21.30
N GLU A 326 8.01 -23.46 21.32
CA GLU A 326 8.66 -23.90 22.56
C GLU A 326 9.51 -22.78 23.19
N LYS A 327 9.85 -21.74 22.41
CA LYS A 327 10.59 -20.58 22.88
C LYS A 327 9.64 -19.59 23.55
N LYS A 328 10.02 -19.15 24.75
CA LYS A 328 9.35 -18.04 25.42
C LYS A 328 9.96 -16.73 24.95
N ILE A 329 9.20 -15.96 24.18
CA ILE A 329 9.58 -14.61 23.76
C ILE A 329 8.82 -13.61 24.64
N ASP A 330 9.54 -12.65 25.22
CA ASP A 330 8.92 -11.51 25.89
C ASP A 330 8.40 -10.53 24.84
N ILE A 331 7.07 -10.38 24.76
CA ILE A 331 6.40 -9.59 23.71
C ILE A 331 5.87 -8.31 24.36
N PRO A 332 6.29 -7.12 23.88
CA PRO A 332 5.79 -5.86 24.41
C PRO A 332 4.28 -5.72 24.16
N ASP A 333 3.66 -4.80 24.89
CA ASP A 333 2.28 -4.45 24.61
C ASP A 333 2.17 -3.69 23.27
N PHE A 334 1.13 -4.03 22.52
CA PHE A 334 0.81 -3.40 21.25
C PHE A 334 -0.60 -2.80 21.37
N PRO A 335 -0.72 -1.50 21.65
CA PRO A 335 -2.02 -0.87 21.83
C PRO A 335 -2.83 -0.90 20.54
N GLU A 336 -4.15 -1.04 20.69
CA GLU A 336 -5.11 -0.98 19.59
C GLU A 336 -6.30 -0.11 20.00
N HIS A 337 -6.52 0.98 19.28
CA HIS A 337 -7.57 1.96 19.53
C HIS A 337 -8.66 1.83 18.47
N GLY A 338 -9.89 1.51 18.88
CA GLY A 338 -11.04 1.48 17.95
C GLY A 338 -10.98 0.39 16.87
N GLY A 339 -10.09 -0.59 17.01
CA GLY A 339 -9.84 -1.64 16.01
C GLY A 339 -8.75 -1.28 14.99
N PRO A 340 -8.34 -2.24 14.15
CA PRO A 340 -7.15 -2.08 13.31
C PRO A 340 -7.26 -0.98 12.25
N TYR A 341 -8.48 -0.75 11.74
CA TYR A 341 -8.74 0.35 10.80
C TYR A 341 -8.62 1.74 11.43
N VAL A 342 -8.84 1.88 12.74
CA VAL A 342 -8.63 3.17 13.43
C VAL A 342 -7.16 3.26 13.87
N GLN A 343 -6.58 2.15 14.30
CA GLN A 343 -5.18 2.09 14.74
C GLN A 343 -4.19 2.53 13.66
N GLU A 344 -4.40 2.17 12.38
CA GLU A 344 -3.54 2.63 11.27
C GLU A 344 -3.49 4.17 11.17
N HIS A 345 -4.63 4.83 11.38
CA HIS A 345 -4.68 6.29 11.42
C HIS A 345 -4.11 6.87 12.72
N VAL A 346 -4.28 6.19 13.87
CA VAL A 346 -3.63 6.61 15.12
C VAL A 346 -2.11 6.58 14.98
N ASP A 347 -1.56 5.52 14.38
CA ASP A 347 -0.13 5.38 14.12
C ASP A 347 0.37 6.46 13.15
N LEU A 348 -0.38 6.73 12.07
CA LEU A 348 -0.10 7.82 11.13
C LEU A 348 -0.01 9.17 11.86
N LEU A 349 -1.07 9.58 12.56
CA LEU A 349 -1.15 10.89 13.20
C LEU A 349 -0.10 11.05 14.30
N ASN A 350 0.12 10.02 15.13
CA ASN A 350 1.17 10.04 16.14
C ASN A 350 2.57 10.16 15.54
N SER A 351 2.83 9.54 14.39
CA SER A 351 4.12 9.62 13.71
C SER A 351 4.43 11.06 13.27
N ILE A 352 3.41 11.78 12.79
CA ILE A 352 3.48 13.19 12.39
C ILE A 352 3.75 14.05 13.63
N LEU A 353 2.92 13.90 14.68
CA LEU A 353 3.01 14.71 15.90
C LEU A 353 4.34 14.54 16.64
N LYS A 354 4.93 13.33 16.61
CA LYS A 354 6.21 13.02 17.24
C LYS A 354 7.43 13.42 16.40
N GLY A 355 7.23 13.94 15.19
CA GLY A 355 8.32 14.24 14.25
C GLY A 355 9.11 13.00 13.81
N LYS A 356 8.48 11.82 13.85
CA LYS A 356 9.05 10.52 13.45
C LYS A 356 8.13 9.88 12.41
N PRO A 357 8.03 10.44 11.19
CA PRO A 357 7.05 10.03 10.20
C PRO A 357 7.22 8.55 9.82
N LEU A 358 6.12 7.81 9.84
CA LEU A 358 6.06 6.45 9.29
C LEU A 358 6.12 6.51 7.77
N ASN A 359 6.67 5.47 7.14
CA ASN A 359 6.61 5.35 5.69
C ASN A 359 6.47 3.88 5.28
N GLU A 360 5.25 3.53 4.87
CA GLU A 360 4.87 2.17 4.49
C GLU A 360 4.76 1.98 2.98
N ALA A 361 5.09 3.00 2.18
CA ALA A 361 4.89 2.99 0.72
C ALA A 361 5.55 1.78 0.04
N ARG A 362 6.80 1.46 0.42
CA ARG A 362 7.51 0.31 -0.12
C ARG A 362 6.84 -1.01 0.27
N ASN A 363 6.48 -1.17 1.55
CA ASN A 363 5.86 -2.39 2.06
C ASN A 363 4.55 -2.70 1.31
N VAL A 364 3.66 -1.70 1.18
CA VAL A 364 2.38 -1.91 0.49
C VAL A 364 2.56 -2.08 -1.03
N ALA A 365 3.55 -1.42 -1.64
CA ALA A 365 3.86 -1.60 -3.04
C ALA A 365 4.36 -3.02 -3.31
N GLU A 366 5.27 -3.54 -2.47
CA GLU A 366 5.80 -4.90 -2.58
C GLU A 366 4.72 -5.96 -2.34
N ALA A 367 3.82 -5.76 -1.38
CA ALA A 367 2.63 -6.61 -1.20
C ALA A 367 1.71 -6.60 -2.42
N THR A 368 1.45 -5.41 -2.98
CA THR A 368 0.65 -5.25 -4.20
C THR A 368 1.32 -5.92 -5.41
N LEU A 369 2.63 -5.76 -5.57
CA LEU A 369 3.41 -6.39 -6.62
C LEU A 369 3.46 -7.92 -6.49
N THR A 370 3.42 -8.44 -5.25
CA THR A 370 3.29 -9.88 -4.98
C THR A 370 1.94 -10.44 -5.46
N ALA A 371 0.88 -9.65 -5.35
CA ALA A 371 -0.40 -10.02 -5.96
C ALA A 371 -0.36 -9.92 -7.49
N ILE A 372 0.28 -8.88 -8.02
CA ILE A 372 0.40 -8.63 -9.47
C ILE A 372 1.19 -9.75 -10.16
N ILE A 373 2.32 -10.20 -9.60
CA ILE A 373 3.10 -11.31 -10.19
C ILE A 373 2.29 -12.61 -10.22
N GLY A 374 1.50 -12.88 -9.17
CA GLY A 374 0.58 -14.02 -9.14
C GLY A 374 -0.50 -13.94 -10.21
N ARG A 375 -1.13 -12.77 -10.39
CA ARG A 375 -2.09 -12.54 -11.47
C ARG A 375 -1.46 -12.73 -12.85
N MET A 376 -0.33 -12.08 -13.10
CA MET A 376 0.36 -12.15 -14.39
C MET A 376 0.77 -13.58 -14.73
N SER A 377 1.23 -14.35 -13.74
CA SER A 377 1.54 -15.76 -13.91
C SER A 377 0.30 -16.56 -14.29
N ALA A 378 -0.80 -16.43 -13.55
CA ALA A 378 -2.05 -17.13 -13.85
C ALA A 378 -2.65 -16.76 -15.20
N TYR A 379 -2.61 -15.48 -15.58
CA TYR A 379 -3.14 -14.99 -16.85
C TYR A 379 -2.31 -15.45 -18.05
N SER A 380 -0.99 -15.56 -17.88
CA SER A 380 -0.09 -15.97 -18.96
C SER A 380 0.15 -17.48 -19.02
N GLY A 381 -0.06 -18.20 -17.92
CA GLY A 381 0.37 -19.58 -17.75
C GLY A 381 1.89 -19.75 -17.61
N LYS A 382 2.64 -18.65 -17.41
CA LYS A 382 4.11 -18.66 -17.33
C LYS A 382 4.59 -18.51 -15.89
N LEU A 383 5.75 -19.11 -15.59
CA LEU A 383 6.51 -18.75 -14.40
C LEU A 383 7.07 -17.35 -14.59
N ILE A 384 6.88 -16.47 -13.60
CA ILE A 384 7.40 -15.10 -13.64
C ILE A 384 8.37 -14.93 -12.47
N LYS A 385 9.54 -14.34 -12.74
CA LYS A 385 10.51 -13.97 -11.72
C LYS A 385 10.22 -12.55 -11.22
N TRP A 386 10.41 -12.31 -9.93
CA TRP A 386 10.29 -10.96 -9.36
C TRP A 386 11.21 -9.95 -10.05
N SER A 387 12.45 -10.36 -10.34
CA SER A 387 13.44 -9.55 -11.06
C SER A 387 12.96 -9.13 -12.45
N ASP A 388 12.11 -9.93 -13.10
CA ASP A 388 11.56 -9.60 -14.42
C ASP A 388 10.57 -8.42 -14.37
N MET A 389 9.90 -8.22 -13.24
CA MET A 389 9.03 -7.07 -13.03
C MET A 389 9.78 -5.85 -12.48
N MET A 390 10.84 -6.06 -11.71
CA MET A 390 11.42 -4.99 -10.89
C MET A 390 12.78 -4.46 -11.37
N GLU A 391 13.54 -5.25 -12.12
CA GLU A 391 14.94 -4.97 -12.42
C GLU A 391 15.28 -5.13 -13.91
N ASN A 392 14.81 -6.21 -14.54
CA ASN A 392 15.15 -6.57 -15.91
C ASN A 392 14.33 -5.77 -16.93
N LYS A 393 14.90 -4.65 -17.41
CA LYS A 393 14.24 -3.74 -18.36
C LYS A 393 13.89 -4.37 -19.72
N GLU A 394 14.59 -5.45 -20.10
CA GLU A 394 14.34 -6.19 -21.34
C GLU A 394 13.20 -7.21 -21.19
N SER A 395 12.74 -7.47 -19.96
CA SER A 395 11.62 -8.37 -19.74
C SER A 395 10.31 -7.76 -20.25
N PRO A 396 9.45 -8.53 -20.94
CA PRO A 396 8.11 -8.06 -21.31
C PRO A 396 7.26 -7.70 -20.07
N TRP A 397 7.61 -8.25 -18.90
CA TRP A 397 6.91 -7.98 -17.64
C TRP A 397 7.27 -6.64 -17.01
N TYR A 398 8.44 -6.07 -17.34
CA TYR A 398 8.92 -4.86 -16.70
C TYR A 398 8.03 -3.65 -17.03
N ASN A 399 7.69 -3.47 -18.30
CA ASN A 399 6.84 -2.37 -18.78
C ASN A 399 5.38 -2.78 -19.04
N TYR A 400 4.98 -3.98 -18.63
CA TYR A 400 3.58 -4.41 -18.71
C TYR A 400 2.70 -3.39 -17.97
N THR A 401 1.74 -2.79 -18.68
CA THR A 401 0.87 -1.75 -18.16
C THR A 401 -0.57 -2.15 -18.44
N CYS A 402 -1.44 -2.05 -17.44
CA CYS A 402 -2.87 -2.23 -17.67
C CYS A 402 -3.44 -1.00 -18.39
N LYS A 403 -4.23 -1.21 -19.43
CA LYS A 403 -4.84 -0.14 -20.22
C LYS A 403 -6.36 -0.33 -20.29
N PRO A 404 -7.15 0.72 -20.03
CA PRO A 404 -6.77 2.12 -19.80
C PRO A 404 -6.08 2.38 -18.45
N SER A 405 -5.05 3.22 -18.49
CA SER A 405 -4.28 3.70 -17.34
C SER A 405 -4.86 5.01 -16.79
N ALA A 406 -4.44 5.43 -15.59
CA ALA A 406 -4.89 6.69 -14.99
C ALA A 406 -4.73 7.92 -15.89
N GLY A 407 -3.66 7.97 -16.71
CA GLY A 407 -3.45 9.08 -17.65
C GLY A 407 -4.49 9.12 -18.76
N ASP A 408 -4.97 7.97 -19.22
CA ASP A 408 -5.96 7.89 -20.30
C ASP A 408 -7.29 8.52 -19.84
N PHE A 409 -7.65 8.36 -18.56
CA PHE A 409 -8.81 9.02 -17.94
C PHE A 409 -8.65 10.55 -17.80
N GLU A 410 -7.42 11.08 -17.80
CA GLU A 410 -7.18 12.53 -17.74
C GLU A 410 -7.15 13.19 -19.12
N THR A 411 -6.71 12.48 -20.16
CA THR A 411 -6.32 13.11 -21.44
C THR A 411 -7.14 12.69 -22.67
N GLY A 412 -7.95 11.65 -22.60
CA GLY A 412 -8.61 11.13 -23.81
C GLY A 412 -9.89 10.34 -23.56
N PRO A 413 -10.55 9.89 -24.64
CA PRO A 413 -11.65 8.95 -24.52
C PRO A 413 -11.12 7.64 -23.94
N VAL A 414 -11.79 7.15 -22.91
CA VAL A 414 -11.54 5.84 -22.31
C VAL A 414 -12.38 4.82 -23.08
N THR A 415 -11.80 3.69 -23.42
CA THR A 415 -12.52 2.52 -23.93
C THR A 415 -12.45 1.42 -22.89
N ALA A 416 -13.61 0.88 -22.50
CA ALA A 416 -13.67 -0.21 -21.56
C ALA A 416 -13.20 -1.51 -22.25
N PRO A 417 -12.47 -2.38 -21.55
CA PRO A 417 -12.25 -3.74 -22.02
C PRO A 417 -13.59 -4.43 -22.28
N GLU A 418 -13.62 -5.33 -23.25
CA GLU A 418 -14.82 -6.09 -23.58
C GLU A 418 -15.32 -6.87 -22.35
N ASP A 419 -16.62 -6.72 -22.07
CA ASP A 419 -17.25 -7.42 -20.96
C ASP A 419 -17.31 -8.92 -21.25
N ASP A 420 -17.09 -9.73 -20.20
CA ASP A 420 -17.11 -11.19 -20.28
C ASP A 420 -16.01 -11.84 -21.13
N VAL A 421 -14.96 -11.08 -21.46
CA VAL A 421 -13.75 -11.59 -22.12
C VAL A 421 -12.58 -11.61 -21.13
N PRO A 422 -12.36 -12.71 -20.39
CA PRO A 422 -11.22 -12.83 -19.49
C PRO A 422 -9.92 -13.18 -20.23
N ALA A 423 -8.80 -13.07 -19.52
CA ALA A 423 -7.52 -13.59 -20.00
C ALA A 423 -7.61 -15.11 -20.31
N ILE A 424 -6.94 -15.56 -21.36
CA ILE A 424 -6.82 -16.99 -21.70
C ILE A 424 -5.37 -17.43 -21.44
N PRO A 425 -5.10 -18.23 -20.39
CA PRO A 425 -3.76 -18.71 -20.08
C PRO A 425 -3.10 -19.37 -21.30
N GLY A 426 -1.82 -19.04 -21.52
CA GLY A 426 -1.03 -19.53 -22.67
C GLY A 426 -1.26 -18.77 -23.98
N LYS A 427 -2.18 -17.78 -24.05
CA LYS A 427 -2.42 -16.96 -25.24
C LYS A 427 -1.94 -15.49 -25.10
N ALA A 428 -1.29 -15.16 -23.98
CA ALA A 428 -0.83 -13.81 -23.64
C ALA A 428 0.60 -13.49 -24.12
#